data_AF-A0A6A6SK98-F1
#
_entry.id   AF-A0A6A6SK98-F1
#
_cell.length_a   1.000
_cell.length_b   1.000
_cell.length_c   1.000
_cell.angle_alpha   90.00
_cell.angle_beta   90.00
_cell.angle_gamma   90.00
#
_symmetry.space_group_name_H-M   'P 1'
#
loop_
_entity.id
_entity.type
_entity.pdbx_description
1 polymer ?
#
loop_
_entity_poly.entity_id
_entity_poly.type
_entity_poly.pdbx_seq_one_letter_code
_entity_poly.pdbx_strand_id
1 'polypeptide(L)'
;MAKHSDTSTHTAAAQDSVFLSNNDVKPSHLDPKAISTDTKVNTSNRKATFQGGGKLKKHIRLRESKEHHHQRFERRHDRRQAERARIAAGTAVPPPDAGPNWAKKREQRLAKYAKNTERRHKKHEKRVRDAEEAKSEGAGKEQGDKNSGRAK
;
A
#
# COMPACT_ATOMS: atom_id res chain seq x y z
N MET A 1 -50.16 -1.20 35.29
CA MET A 1 -49.06 -1.56 36.21
C MET A 1 -48.38 -2.80 35.67
N ALA A 2 -47.28 -2.63 34.93
CA ALA A 2 -46.49 -3.73 34.38
C ALA A 2 -45.05 -3.55 34.87
N LYS A 3 -44.49 -4.62 35.45
CA LYS A 3 -43.28 -4.62 36.26
C LYS A 3 -42.04 -4.54 35.36
N HIS A 4 -41.17 -3.59 35.64
CA HIS A 4 -39.82 -3.52 35.07
C HIS A 4 -38.94 -4.56 35.78
N SER A 5 -38.32 -5.47 35.03
CA SER A 5 -37.30 -6.37 35.56
C SER A 5 -35.93 -5.94 35.02
N ASP A 6 -35.23 -5.18 35.85
CA ASP A 6 -33.84 -4.80 35.67
C ASP A 6 -32.94 -6.03 35.87
N THR A 7 -32.21 -6.40 34.82
CA THR A 7 -31.14 -7.39 34.89
C THR A 7 -29.82 -6.68 34.65
N SER A 8 -29.30 -6.10 35.74
CA SER A 8 -27.95 -5.57 35.82
C SER A 8 -26.96 -6.74 35.87
N THR A 9 -26.12 -6.88 34.85
CA THR A 9 -25.01 -7.84 34.83
C THR A 9 -23.72 -7.05 34.84
N HIS A 10 -23.18 -6.81 36.03
CA HIS A 10 -21.82 -6.32 36.22
C HIS A 10 -20.84 -7.50 36.11
N THR A 11 -20.21 -7.67 34.94
CA THR A 11 -19.13 -8.65 34.79
C THR A 11 -17.78 -7.95 34.82
N ALA A 12 -17.09 -8.19 35.93
CA ALA A 12 -15.68 -8.09 36.27
C ALA A 12 -14.71 -7.43 35.27
N ALA A 13 -14.07 -6.38 35.77
CA ALA A 13 -12.84 -5.81 35.24
C ALA A 13 -11.68 -6.82 35.34
N ALA A 14 -11.13 -7.22 34.19
CA ALA A 14 -9.79 -7.79 34.10
C ALA A 14 -8.81 -6.63 33.91
N GLN A 15 -8.12 -6.24 34.98
CA GLN A 15 -6.96 -5.34 34.91
C GLN A 15 -5.71 -6.18 34.66
N ASP A 16 -5.45 -6.53 33.40
CA ASP A 16 -4.15 -7.04 32.98
C ASP A 16 -3.18 -5.86 32.86
N SER A 17 -2.54 -5.56 33.99
CA SER A 17 -1.42 -4.64 34.09
C SER A 17 -0.17 -5.30 33.49
N VAL A 18 0.00 -5.16 32.17
CA VAL A 18 1.26 -5.51 31.51
C VAL A 18 2.28 -4.42 31.85
N PHE A 19 3.13 -4.72 32.83
CA PHE A 19 4.31 -3.94 33.19
C PHE A 19 5.32 -4.01 32.04
N LEU A 20 5.22 -3.11 31.06
CA LEU A 20 6.27 -2.95 30.05
C LEU A 20 7.46 -2.23 30.69
N SER A 21 8.48 -3.04 31.00
CA SER A 21 9.86 -2.66 31.27
C SER A 21 10.32 -1.49 30.42
N ASN A 22 10.51 -0.32 31.06
CA ASN A 22 11.25 0.80 30.50
C ASN A 22 12.72 0.39 30.37
N ASN A 23 13.14 -0.01 29.17
CA ASN A 23 14.56 -0.07 28.84
C ASN A 23 15.11 1.36 28.83
N ASP A 24 15.82 1.71 29.91
CA ASP A 24 16.71 2.87 30.01
C ASP A 24 17.84 2.77 28.97
N VAL A 25 17.52 3.12 27.73
CA VAL A 25 18.54 3.46 26.74
C VAL A 25 18.80 4.96 26.88
N LYS A 26 19.85 5.28 27.64
CA LYS A 26 20.44 6.61 27.72
C LYS A 26 20.60 7.18 26.30
N PRO A 27 20.04 8.35 25.96
CA PRO A 27 20.38 9.00 24.71
C PRO A 27 21.83 9.47 24.82
N SER A 28 22.73 8.78 24.13
CA SER A 28 24.06 9.29 23.86
C SER A 28 23.92 10.65 23.19
N HIS A 29 24.48 11.66 23.84
CA HIS A 29 24.68 13.02 23.36
C HIS A 29 25.29 12.98 21.96
N LEU A 30 24.46 13.13 20.92
CA LEU A 30 24.93 13.30 19.56
C LEU A 30 25.15 14.79 19.34
N ASP A 31 26.43 15.17 19.30
CA ASP A 31 26.91 16.46 18.84
C ASP A 31 26.28 16.83 17.49
N PRO A 32 25.50 17.92 17.38
CA PRO A 32 25.04 18.42 16.09
C PRO A 32 26.16 19.24 15.44
N LYS A 33 27.27 18.60 15.04
CA LYS A 33 28.25 19.22 14.14
C LYS A 33 28.00 18.78 12.71
N ALA A 34 27.27 19.66 12.01
CA ALA A 34 27.42 19.98 10.60
C ALA A 34 27.38 18.82 9.59
N ILE A 35 26.18 18.57 9.06
CA ILE A 35 26.04 18.22 7.64
C ILE A 35 25.07 19.24 7.04
N SER A 36 25.61 20.41 6.71
CA SER A 36 24.97 21.35 5.77
C SER A 36 25.13 20.76 4.38
N THR A 37 24.11 20.07 3.89
CA THR A 37 23.95 19.87 2.44
C THR A 37 23.01 20.96 1.93
N ASP A 38 23.62 22.08 1.52
CA ASP A 38 23.01 23.10 0.67
C ASP A 38 22.50 22.43 -0.61
N THR A 39 21.29 21.90 -0.55
CA THR A 39 20.57 21.47 -1.74
C THR A 39 19.87 22.71 -2.27
N LYS A 40 20.61 23.52 -3.02
CA LYS A 40 20.04 24.62 -3.82
C LYS A 40 19.05 24.00 -4.84
N VAL A 41 17.78 23.92 -4.46
CA VAL A 41 16.69 23.65 -5.40
C VAL A 41 16.53 24.90 -6.25
N ASN A 42 17.22 24.91 -7.39
CA ASN A 42 17.09 25.93 -8.40
C ASN A 42 15.74 25.75 -9.12
N THR A 43 14.68 26.35 -8.57
CA THR A 43 13.36 26.46 -9.19
C THR A 43 13.39 27.54 -10.26
N SER A 44 14.18 27.31 -11.32
CA SER A 44 14.16 28.16 -12.50
C SER A 44 12.87 27.90 -13.29
N ASN A 45 11.92 28.82 -13.14
CA ASN A 45 10.84 29.08 -14.08
C ASN A 45 11.34 29.00 -15.52
N ARG A 46 11.01 27.93 -16.24
CA ARG A 46 11.00 27.93 -17.71
C ARG A 46 9.60 27.71 -18.20
N LYS A 47 8.91 28.82 -18.46
CA LYS A 47 7.76 28.89 -19.35
C LYS A 47 8.27 28.50 -20.74
N ALA A 48 8.27 27.19 -21.02
CA ALA A 48 8.64 26.66 -22.33
C ALA A 48 7.49 26.97 -23.29
N THR A 49 7.64 28.03 -24.06
CA THR A 49 6.92 28.25 -25.31
C THR A 49 7.22 27.05 -26.23
N PHE A 50 6.27 26.11 -26.33
CA PHE A 50 6.36 25.01 -27.28
C PHE A 50 6.03 25.53 -28.68
N GLN A 51 7.01 26.15 -29.32
CA GLN A 51 7.03 26.35 -30.76
C GLN A 51 8.22 25.58 -31.32
N GLY A 52 7.94 24.57 -32.15
CA GLY A 52 8.97 23.84 -32.88
C GLY A 52 8.61 22.37 -33.06
N GLY A 53 8.30 21.99 -34.30
CA GLY A 53 8.05 20.62 -34.76
C GLY A 53 9.30 19.73 -34.71
N GLY A 54 9.89 19.58 -33.53
CA GLY A 54 10.97 18.64 -33.28
C GLY A 54 10.39 17.24 -33.09
N LYS A 55 10.81 16.30 -33.96
CA LYS A 55 10.52 14.87 -33.84
C LYS A 55 10.69 14.43 -32.38
N LEU A 56 9.60 13.99 -31.77
CA LEU A 56 9.55 13.49 -30.41
C LEU A 56 10.56 12.34 -30.28
N LYS A 57 11.75 12.60 -29.72
CA LYS A 57 12.65 11.53 -29.30
C LYS A 57 11.85 10.68 -28.33
N LYS A 58 11.53 9.45 -28.71
CA LYS A 58 10.84 8.50 -27.85
C LYS A 58 11.73 8.28 -26.63
N HIS A 59 11.48 9.02 -25.55
CA HIS A 59 12.10 8.75 -24.27
C HIS A 59 11.74 7.30 -23.95
N ILE A 60 12.74 6.42 -23.97
CA ILE A 60 12.63 5.07 -23.43
C ILE A 60 12.28 5.27 -21.96
N ARG A 61 10.98 5.25 -21.64
CA ARG A 61 10.53 5.21 -20.26
C ARG A 61 11.02 3.86 -19.76
N LEU A 62 12.10 3.86 -18.99
CA LEU A 62 12.56 2.68 -18.26
C LEU A 62 11.36 2.14 -17.50
N ARG A 63 10.81 1.04 -18.00
CA ARG A 63 9.60 0.44 -17.45
C ARG A 63 10.04 -0.27 -16.20
N GLU A 64 9.54 0.17 -15.04
CA GLU A 64 9.84 -0.49 -13.77
C GLU A 64 9.60 -2.00 -13.88
N SER A 65 10.43 -2.80 -13.19
CA SER A 65 10.21 -4.24 -13.11
C SER A 65 8.83 -4.53 -12.50
N LYS A 66 8.21 -5.65 -12.91
CA LYS A 66 6.90 -6.05 -12.38
C LYS A 66 6.91 -6.17 -10.85
N GLU A 67 8.03 -6.65 -10.30
CA GLU A 67 8.27 -6.80 -8.87
C GLU A 67 8.26 -5.45 -8.15
N HIS A 68 9.04 -4.47 -8.64
CA HIS A 68 9.09 -3.13 -8.06
C HIS A 68 7.71 -2.45 -8.07
N HIS A 69 6.96 -2.64 -9.15
CA HIS A 69 5.60 -2.11 -9.27
C HIS A 69 4.63 -2.75 -8.26
N HIS A 70 4.76 -4.06 -7.98
CA HIS A 70 3.98 -4.74 -6.95
C HIS A 70 4.31 -4.21 -5.55
N GLN A 71 5.61 -4.16 -5.18
CA GLN A 71 6.06 -3.64 -3.89
C GLN A 71 5.64 -2.18 -3.65
N ARG A 72 5.55 -1.36 -4.70
CA ARG A 72 5.02 0.00 -4.61
C ARG A 72 3.53 0.02 -4.26
N PHE A 73 2.76 -0.94 -4.75
CA PHE A 73 1.35 -1.08 -4.35
C PHE A 73 1.20 -1.56 -2.91
N GLU A 74 1.99 -2.54 -2.49
CA GLU A 74 2.00 -3.04 -1.09
C GLU A 74 2.28 -1.92 -0.10
N ARG A 75 3.40 -1.20 -0.29
CA ARG A 75 3.74 -0.04 0.56
C ARG A 75 2.63 1.01 0.60
N ARG A 76 1.92 1.21 -0.51
CA ARG A 76 0.80 2.16 -0.57
C ARG A 76 -0.45 1.60 0.12
N HIS A 77 -0.66 0.29 0.12
CA HIS A 77 -1.72 -0.36 0.88
C HIS A 77 -1.46 -0.24 2.38
N ASP A 78 -0.26 -0.60 2.83
CA ASP A 78 0.13 -0.54 4.24
C ASP A 78 0.00 0.88 4.80
N ARG A 79 0.45 1.88 4.03
CA ARG A 79 0.28 3.30 4.40
C ARG A 79 -1.18 3.68 4.63
N ARG A 80 -2.10 3.14 3.82
CA ARG A 80 -3.54 3.40 3.96
C ARG A 80 -4.15 2.67 5.15
N GLN A 81 -3.68 1.45 5.46
CA GLN A 81 -4.12 0.72 6.65
C GLN A 81 -3.66 1.42 7.92
N ALA A 82 -2.40 1.84 7.97
CA ALA A 82 -1.87 2.64 9.07
C ALA A 82 -2.65 3.96 9.24
N GLU A 83 -3.01 4.63 8.14
CA GLU A 83 -3.84 5.83 8.20
C GLU A 83 -5.25 5.53 8.74
N ARG A 84 -5.87 4.42 8.33
CA ARG A 84 -7.17 4.02 8.85
C ARG A 84 -7.11 3.75 10.35
N ALA A 85 -6.06 3.07 10.81
CA ALA A 85 -5.83 2.82 12.23
C ALA A 85 -5.68 4.13 13.01
N ARG A 86 -4.94 5.12 12.46
CA ARG A 86 -4.81 6.46 13.08
C ARG A 86 -6.14 7.21 13.15
N ILE A 87 -6.97 7.12 12.11
CA ILE A 87 -8.31 7.74 12.11
C ILE A 87 -9.20 7.07 13.16
N ALA A 88 -9.19 5.73 13.23
CA ALA A 88 -9.94 4.97 14.23
C ALA A 88 -9.48 5.27 15.66
N ALA A 89 -8.17 5.46 15.87
CA ALA A 89 -7.58 5.87 17.13
C ALA A 89 -7.78 7.38 17.45
N GLY A 90 -8.37 8.16 16.55
CA GLY A 90 -8.54 9.61 16.73
C GLY A 90 -7.24 10.42 16.67
N THR A 91 -6.11 9.81 16.31
CA THR A 91 -4.79 10.45 16.26
C THR A 91 -4.49 11.10 14.90
N ALA A 92 -5.30 10.81 13.88
CA ALA A 92 -5.14 11.42 12.57
C ALA A 92 -5.58 12.89 12.58
N VAL A 93 -4.62 13.78 12.30
CA VAL A 93 -4.88 15.21 12.20
C VAL A 93 -5.60 15.51 10.89
N PRO A 94 -6.77 16.19 10.90
CA PRO A 94 -7.39 16.68 9.69
C PRO A 94 -6.46 17.63 8.92
N PRO A 95 -6.50 17.66 7.58
CA PRO A 95 -5.88 18.76 6.85
C PRO A 95 -6.51 20.11 7.26
N PRO A 96 -5.77 21.23 7.11
CA PRO A 96 -6.38 22.56 7.23
C PRO A 96 -7.56 22.64 6.26
N ASP A 97 -8.66 23.25 6.68
CA ASP A 97 -9.96 23.34 5.96
C ASP A 97 -10.79 22.05 5.87
N ALA A 98 -10.44 20.99 6.62
CA ALA A 98 -11.28 19.80 6.68
C ALA A 98 -12.56 20.05 7.50
N GLY A 99 -13.72 19.79 6.89
CA GLY A 99 -15.00 19.91 7.57
C GLY A 99 -15.29 18.81 8.63
N PRO A 100 -16.38 18.95 9.42
CA PRO A 100 -16.70 18.09 10.57
C PRO A 100 -16.80 16.57 10.26
N ASN A 101 -17.01 16.21 9.00
CA ASN A 101 -17.19 14.83 8.56
C ASN A 101 -15.96 14.26 7.80
N TRP A 102 -14.79 14.91 7.91
CA TRP A 102 -13.60 14.49 7.15
C TRP A 102 -13.18 13.05 7.47
N ALA A 103 -13.16 12.69 8.75
CA ALA A 103 -12.68 11.39 9.22
C ALA A 103 -13.54 10.26 8.67
N LYS A 104 -14.87 10.39 8.77
CA LYS A 104 -15.84 9.43 8.23
C LYS A 104 -15.69 9.27 6.71
N LYS A 105 -15.60 10.38 5.96
CA LYS A 105 -15.39 10.34 4.50
C LYS A 105 -14.05 9.72 4.13
N ARG A 106 -13.01 9.98 4.91
CA ARG A 106 -11.68 9.42 4.70
C ARG A 106 -11.67 7.92 4.97
N GLU A 107 -12.26 7.49 6.08
CA GLU A 107 -12.39 6.07 6.42
C GLU A 107 -13.14 5.30 5.33
N GLN A 108 -14.28 5.82 4.84
CA GLN A 108 -15.02 5.19 3.74
C GLN A 108 -14.17 5.02 2.48
N ARG A 109 -13.37 6.03 2.12
CA ARG A 109 -12.42 5.93 0.99
C ARG A 109 -11.35 4.87 1.23
N LEU A 110 -10.77 4.85 2.43
CA LEU A 110 -9.76 3.86 2.82
C LEU A 110 -10.34 2.44 2.80
N ALA A 111 -11.56 2.23 3.31
CA ALA A 111 -12.27 0.96 3.25
C ALA A 111 -12.53 0.49 1.81
N LYS A 112 -12.93 1.41 0.91
CA LYS A 112 -13.07 1.10 -0.53
C LYS A 112 -11.73 0.66 -1.14
N TYR A 113 -10.63 1.34 -0.80
CA TYR A 113 -9.30 0.94 -1.28
C TYR A 113 -8.84 -0.40 -0.73
N ALA A 114 -9.14 -0.70 0.54
CA ALA A 114 -8.83 -1.99 1.15
C ALA A 114 -9.51 -3.13 0.37
N LYS A 115 -10.83 -3.05 0.17
CA LYS A 115 -11.60 -4.04 -0.60
C LYS A 115 -11.07 -4.23 -2.02
N ASN A 116 -10.72 -3.14 -2.71
CA ASN A 116 -10.17 -3.24 -4.06
C ASN A 116 -8.77 -3.89 -4.09
N THR A 117 -7.94 -3.64 -3.07
CA THR A 117 -6.61 -4.25 -2.97
C THR A 117 -6.73 -5.75 -2.70
N GLU A 118 -7.58 -6.13 -1.74
CA GLU A 118 -7.88 -7.54 -1.43
C GLU A 118 -8.36 -8.32 -2.67
N ARG A 119 -9.28 -7.73 -3.46
CA ARG A 119 -9.70 -8.33 -4.74
C ARG A 119 -8.54 -8.53 -5.73
N ARG A 120 -7.60 -7.59 -5.78
CA ARG A 120 -6.42 -7.70 -6.65
C ARG A 120 -5.47 -8.78 -6.16
N HIS A 121 -5.26 -8.90 -4.84
CA HIS A 121 -4.41 -9.92 -4.23
C HIS A 121 -4.98 -11.30 -4.47
N LYS A 122 -6.26 -11.50 -4.16
CA LYS A 122 -6.96 -12.77 -4.45
C LYS A 122 -6.86 -13.18 -5.92
N LYS A 123 -6.97 -12.22 -6.84
CA LYS A 123 -6.79 -12.47 -8.27
C LYS A 123 -5.34 -12.78 -8.64
N HIS A 124 -4.38 -12.14 -8.00
CA HIS A 124 -2.96 -12.38 -8.22
C HIS A 124 -2.55 -13.76 -7.71
N GLU A 125 -2.91 -14.10 -6.47
CA GLU A 125 -2.69 -15.42 -5.86
C GLU A 125 -3.27 -16.53 -6.73
N LYS A 126 -4.51 -16.36 -7.22
CA LYS A 126 -5.09 -17.31 -8.16
C LYS A 126 -4.22 -17.48 -9.41
N ARG A 127 -3.79 -16.39 -10.05
CA ARG A 127 -2.93 -16.46 -11.24
C ARG A 127 -1.57 -17.09 -10.98
N VAL A 128 -1.00 -16.86 -9.80
CA VAL A 128 0.28 -17.49 -9.41
C VAL A 128 0.07 -18.99 -9.26
N ARG A 129 -0.98 -19.41 -8.55
CA ARG A 129 -1.36 -20.82 -8.42
C ARG A 129 -1.62 -21.50 -9.77
N ASP A 130 -2.47 -20.91 -10.61
CA ASP A 130 -2.79 -21.45 -11.95
C ASP A 130 -1.52 -21.55 -12.82
N ALA A 131 -0.57 -20.61 -12.68
CA ALA A 131 0.69 -20.63 -13.41
C ALA A 131 1.69 -21.66 -12.86
N GLU A 132 1.68 -21.94 -11.56
CA GLU A 132 2.45 -23.03 -10.94
C GLU A 132 1.90 -24.39 -11.38
N GLU A 133 0.58 -24.55 -11.38
CA GLU A 133 -0.11 -25.76 -11.85
C GLU A 133 0.16 -26.03 -13.34
N ALA A 134 0.02 -25.01 -14.20
CA ALA A 134 0.33 -25.13 -15.62
C ALA A 134 1.82 -25.43 -15.91
N LYS A 135 2.75 -24.97 -15.06
CA LYS A 135 4.17 -25.35 -15.15
C LYS A 135 4.41 -26.80 -14.74
N SER A 136 3.69 -27.29 -13.73
CA SER A 136 3.80 -28.71 -13.33
C SER A 136 3.20 -29.66 -14.38
N GLU A 137 2.13 -29.27 -15.09
CA GLU A 137 1.51 -30.10 -16.12
C GLU A 137 2.21 -29.98 -17.49
N GLY A 138 2.78 -28.82 -17.80
CA GLY A 138 3.48 -28.56 -19.06
C GLY A 138 4.85 -29.25 -19.20
N ALA A 139 5.42 -29.75 -18.11
CA ALA A 139 6.66 -30.52 -18.13
C ALA A 139 6.50 -31.95 -18.69
N GLY A 140 5.27 -32.41 -18.94
CA GLY A 140 4.98 -33.77 -19.44
C GLY A 140 4.55 -33.88 -20.91
N LYS A 141 4.42 -32.77 -21.66
CA LYS A 141 4.09 -32.84 -23.10
C LYS A 141 5.34 -32.67 -23.96
N GLU A 142 6.06 -33.79 -23.98
CA GLU A 142 6.91 -34.28 -25.05
C GLU A 142 6.46 -33.78 -26.44
N GLN A 143 7.44 -33.29 -27.21
CA GLN A 143 7.28 -32.79 -28.56
C GLN A 143 6.75 -33.89 -29.47
N GLY A 144 5.43 -33.89 -29.69
CA GLY A 144 4.80 -34.62 -30.78
C GLY A 144 5.27 -34.04 -32.11
N ASP A 145 6.24 -34.73 -32.71
CA ASP A 145 6.86 -34.52 -34.00
C ASP A 145 5.81 -34.25 -35.09
N LYS A 146 5.75 -33.00 -35.59
CA LYS A 146 4.90 -32.63 -36.72
C LYS A 146 5.68 -32.79 -38.02
N ASN A 147 6.02 -34.04 -38.33
CA ASN A 147 6.51 -34.41 -39.66
C ASN A 147 5.58 -35.46 -40.28
N SER A 148 4.48 -35.03 -40.88
CA SER A 148 3.83 -35.85 -41.90
C SER A 148 2.95 -35.00 -42.83
N GLY A 149 3.37 -34.90 -44.10
CA GLY A 149 2.41 -34.88 -45.20
C GLY A 149 2.09 -33.53 -45.82
N ARG A 150 3.08 -32.86 -46.43
CA ARG A 150 2.82 -31.97 -47.56
C ARG A 150 2.93 -32.79 -48.85
N ALA A 151 1.84 -33.43 -49.25
CA ALA A 151 1.73 -34.06 -50.56
C ALA A 151 1.58 -32.98 -51.64
N LYS A 152 2.28 -33.18 -52.77
CA LYS A 152 2.23 -32.35 -53.98
C LYS A 152 1.06 -32.73 -54.85
#